data_AF-A0A935CRD6-F1
#
_entry.id   AF-A0A935CRD6-F1
#
_cell.length_a   1.000
_cell.length_b   1.000
_cell.length_c   1.000
_cell.angle_alpha   90.00
_cell.angle_beta   90.00
_cell.angle_gamma   90.00
#
_symmetry.space_group_name_H-M   'P 1'
#
loop_
_entity.id
_entity.type
_entity.pdbx_description
1 polymer ?
#
loop_
_entity_poly.entity_id
_entity_poly.type
_entity_poly.pdbx_seq_one_letter_code
_entity_poly.pdbx_strand_id
1 'polypeptide(L)'
;MARAVNDVAERARKNQLRADEMQGGTFTLTNYGTSGSRFQTPVIVNGQAGILGVGAIEKRPVVVSKGSPLEASAGDYLAFPAHDHLGLQL
;
A
#
# COMPACT_ATOMS: atom_id res chain seq x y z
N MET A 1 4.11 -17.30 -1.99
CA MET A 1 4.12 -15.93 -1.44
C MET A 1 3.01 -15.70 -0.42
N ALA A 2 1.72 -15.75 -0.77
CA ALA A 2 0.62 -15.50 0.18
C ALA A 2 0.68 -16.33 1.48
N ARG A 3 1.02 -17.63 1.39
CA ARG A 3 1.16 -18.50 2.57
C ARG A 3 2.26 -18.04 3.54
N ALA A 4 3.42 -17.61 3.03
CA ALA A 4 4.54 -17.14 3.84
C ALA A 4 4.21 -15.79 4.51
N VAL A 5 3.56 -14.87 3.78
CA VAL A 5 3.07 -13.60 4.35
C VAL A 5 2.05 -13.86 5.46
N ASN A 6 1.15 -14.81 5.26
CA ASN A 6 0.15 -15.16 6.27
C ASN A 6 0.79 -15.77 7.52
N ASP A 7 1.78 -16.65 7.39
CA ASP A 7 2.52 -17.21 8.52
C ASP A 7 3.18 -16.11 9.36
N VAL A 8 3.96 -15.24 8.72
CA VAL A 8 4.62 -14.10 9.38
C VAL A 8 3.58 -13.19 10.05
N ALA A 9 2.47 -12.90 9.37
CA ALA A 9 1.41 -12.04 9.92
C ALA A 9 0.69 -12.68 11.13
N GLU A 10 0.47 -13.99 11.13
CA GLU A 10 -0.10 -14.69 12.29
C GLU A 10 0.83 -14.67 13.48
N ARG A 11 2.13 -14.92 13.27
CA ARG A 11 3.13 -14.86 14.33
C ARG A 11 3.33 -13.44 14.85
N ALA A 12 3.29 -12.43 13.97
CA ALA A 12 3.29 -11.02 14.36
C ALA A 12 2.14 -10.69 15.31
N ARG A 13 0.90 -11.07 14.96
CA ARG A 13 -0.28 -10.84 15.82
C ARG A 13 -0.22 -11.55 17.16
N LYS A 14 0.46 -12.71 17.22
CA LYS A 14 0.67 -13.50 18.44
C LYS A 14 1.90 -13.05 19.25
N ASN A 15 2.61 -12.00 18.82
CA ASN A 15 3.89 -11.56 19.41
C ASN A 15 4.98 -12.67 19.41
N GLN A 16 5.01 -13.48 18.36
CA GLN A 16 5.92 -14.63 18.20
C GLN A 16 6.98 -14.42 17.10
N LEU A 17 7.18 -13.17 16.66
CA LEU A 17 8.29 -12.86 15.75
C LEU A 17 9.60 -12.86 16.52
N ARG A 18 10.63 -13.42 15.91
CA ARG A 18 11.99 -13.32 16.41
C ARG A 18 12.65 -12.04 15.93
N ALA A 19 13.69 -11.59 16.62
CA ALA A 19 14.37 -10.33 16.34
C ALA A 19 15.07 -10.32 14.96
N ASP A 20 15.52 -11.47 14.47
CA ASP A 20 16.10 -11.66 13.15
C ASP A 20 15.06 -11.49 12.03
N GLU A 21 13.79 -11.83 12.28
CA GLU A 21 12.70 -11.69 11.31
C GLU A 21 12.21 -10.24 11.14
N MET A 22 12.59 -9.36 12.07
CA MET A 22 12.24 -7.93 12.04
C MET A 22 13.34 -7.06 11.42
N GLN A 23 14.48 -7.65 11.06
CA GLN A 23 15.66 -6.96 10.56
C GLN A 23 15.90 -7.23 9.07
N GLY A 24 16.78 -6.43 8.46
CA GLY A 24 17.22 -6.63 7.07
C GLY A 24 16.20 -6.26 5.99
N GLY A 25 15.06 -5.66 6.36
CA GLY A 25 14.12 -5.13 5.37
C GLY A 25 14.77 -4.04 4.52
N THR A 26 14.48 -4.04 3.21
CA THR A 26 15.03 -3.06 2.25
C THR A 26 13.97 -2.06 1.76
N PHE A 27 12.70 -2.40 1.95
CA PHE A 27 11.55 -1.65 1.50
C PHE A 27 10.35 -1.98 2.41
N THR A 28 9.50 -1.00 2.69
CA THR A 28 8.28 -1.19 3.50
C THR A 28 7.03 -1.02 2.66
N LEU A 29 6.02 -1.86 2.90
CA LEU A 29 4.67 -1.66 2.41
C LEU A 29 3.74 -1.44 3.61
N THR A 30 3.02 -0.33 3.62
CA THR A 30 2.05 -0.01 4.66
C THR A 30 0.66 0.17 4.06
N ASN A 31 -0.34 -0.51 4.60
CA ASN A 31 -1.71 -0.48 4.11
C ASN A 31 -2.63 0.20 5.13
N TYR A 32 -2.69 1.53 5.07
CA TYR A 32 -3.63 2.32 5.86
C TYR A 32 -5.03 2.37 5.24
N GLY A 33 -5.23 1.81 4.04
CA GLY A 33 -6.54 1.64 3.45
C GLY A 33 -7.48 0.73 4.23
N THR A 34 -6.93 -0.18 5.05
CA THR A 34 -7.72 -1.02 5.97
C THR A 34 -8.49 -0.23 7.03
N SER A 35 -8.03 0.98 7.38
CA SER A 35 -8.73 1.88 8.30
C SER A 35 -9.71 2.84 7.60
N GLY A 36 -9.84 2.76 6.27
CA GLY A 36 -10.66 3.66 5.47
C GLY A 36 -9.96 4.95 5.05
N SER A 37 -8.68 5.14 5.40
CA SER A 37 -7.93 6.32 5.00
C SER A 37 -7.51 6.26 3.52
N ARG A 38 -7.70 7.37 2.80
CA ARG A 38 -7.29 7.53 1.40
C ARG A 38 -5.86 8.06 1.27
N PHE A 39 -5.42 8.86 2.24
CA PHE A 39 -4.10 9.50 2.26
C PHE A 39 -3.51 9.46 3.67
N GLN A 40 -2.26 9.02 3.74
CA GLN A 40 -1.38 9.23 4.89
C GLN A 40 0.02 9.49 4.36
N THR A 41 0.83 10.20 5.16
CA THR A 41 2.25 10.39 4.86
C THR A 41 3.05 9.37 5.67
N PRO A 42 3.41 8.21 5.09
CA PRO A 42 4.24 7.24 5.77
C PRO A 42 5.65 7.79 6.00
N VAL A 43 6.34 7.29 7.03
CA VAL A 43 7.73 7.65 7.38
C VAL A 43 8.64 6.48 7.05
N ILE A 44 9.79 6.70 6.39
CA ILE A 44 10.73 5.62 6.02
C ILE A 44 11.36 5.05 7.29
N VAL A 45 11.47 3.72 7.36
CA VAL A 45 12.30 3.07 8.37
C VAL A 45 13.77 3.20 7.99
N ASN A 46 14.59 3.72 8.89
CA ASN A 46 16.02 3.93 8.65
C ASN A 46 16.72 2.69 8.06
N GLY A 47 17.54 2.91 7.03
CA GLY A 47 18.25 1.85 6.30
C GLY A 47 17.47 1.24 5.13
N GLN A 48 16.22 1.64 4.91
CA GLN A 48 15.42 1.18 3.76
C GLN A 48 15.42 2.19 2.61
N ALA A 49 15.25 1.69 1.39
CA ALA A 49 15.26 2.50 0.17
C ALA A 49 13.96 3.29 -0.04
N GLY A 50 12.86 2.89 0.61
CA GLY A 50 11.56 3.53 0.42
C GLY A 50 10.42 2.83 1.17
N ILE A 51 9.25 3.48 1.11
CA ILE A 51 8.00 2.93 1.63
C ILE A 51 6.85 3.23 0.67
N LEU A 52 6.03 2.23 0.44
CA LEU A 52 4.81 2.29 -0.36
C LEU A 52 3.59 2.32 0.57
N GLY A 53 2.84 3.42 0.52
CA GLY A 53 1.56 3.57 1.20
C GLY A 53 0.38 3.16 0.31
N VAL A 54 -0.45 2.24 0.79
CA VAL A 54 -1.68 1.82 0.11
C VAL A 54 -2.89 2.39 0.85
N GLY A 55 -3.68 3.22 0.17
CA GLY A 55 -4.92 3.78 0.67
C GLY A 55 -6.15 2.92 0.42
N ALA A 56 -7.30 3.38 0.91
CA ALA A 56 -8.56 2.66 0.84
C ALA A 56 -9.01 2.44 -0.60
N ILE A 57 -9.53 1.24 -0.87
CA ILE A 57 -10.15 0.90 -2.15
C ILE A 57 -11.56 1.48 -2.17
N GLU A 58 -11.89 2.23 -3.21
CA GLU A 58 -13.21 2.83 -3.40
C GLU A 58 -13.69 2.70 -4.84
N LYS A 59 -15.01 2.53 -5.01
CA LYS A 59 -15.66 2.63 -6.32
C LYS A 59 -15.69 4.08 -6.75
N ARG A 60 -15.11 4.38 -7.91
CA ARG A 60 -15.11 5.74 -8.47
C ARG A 60 -15.64 5.71 -9.89
N PRO A 61 -16.48 6.68 -10.29
CA PRO A 61 -16.75 6.89 -11.70
C PRO A 61 -15.46 7.36 -12.37
N VAL A 62 -15.12 6.79 -13.53
CA VAL A 62 -14.00 7.26 -14.36
C VAL A 62 -14.45 7.44 -15.80
N VAL A 63 -13.87 8.42 -16.48
CA VAL A 63 -14.03 8.59 -17.92
C VAL A 63 -12.99 7.71 -18.60
N VAL A 64 -13.40 6.86 -19.53
CA VAL A 64 -12.48 5.94 -20.22
C VAL A 64 -12.28 6.41 -21.65
N SER A 65 -11.03 6.68 -22.00
CA SER A 65 -10.65 6.97 -23.39
C SER A 65 -10.49 5.66 -24.15
N LYS A 66 -11.47 5.33 -25.01
CA LYS A 66 -11.30 4.34 -26.09
C LYS A 66 -11.16 5.00 -27.47
N GLY A 67 -11.01 6.33 -27.49
CA GLY A 67 -10.95 7.19 -28.67
C GLY A 67 -11.25 8.64 -28.29
N SER A 68 -11.11 9.56 -29.23
CA SER A 68 -11.66 10.92 -29.11
C SER A 68 -13.03 10.94 -29.77
N PRO A 69 -14.09 11.45 -29.12
CA PRO A 69 -14.11 12.17 -27.84
C PRO A 69 -14.09 11.24 -26.60
N LEU A 70 -13.73 11.80 -25.45
CA LEU A 70 -13.77 11.12 -24.16
C LEU A 70 -15.22 10.79 -23.78
N GLU A 71 -15.59 9.51 -23.77
CA GLU A 71 -16.91 9.06 -23.33
C GLU A 71 -16.89 8.66 -21.86
N ALA A 72 -17.87 9.15 -21.10
CA ALA A 72 -18.08 8.70 -19.74
C ALA A 72 -18.57 7.24 -19.77
N SER A 73 -17.75 6.31 -19.28
CA SER A 73 -18.13 4.92 -19.11
C SER A 73 -18.77 4.76 -17.73
N ALA A 74 -20.06 4.39 -17.69
CA ALA A 74 -20.78 4.09 -16.44
C ALA A 74 -20.39 2.70 -15.87
N GLY A 75 -19.10 2.38 -15.88
CA GLY A 75 -18.55 1.18 -15.26
C GLY A 75 -18.19 1.42 -13.80
N ASP A 76 -18.27 0.37 -12.98
CA ASP A 76 -17.70 0.38 -11.64
C ASP A 76 -16.17 0.21 -11.73
N TYR A 77 -15.41 1.26 -11.40
CA TYR A 77 -13.95 1.19 -11.36
C TYR A 77 -13.46 1.20 -9.91
N LEU A 78 -12.55 0.28 -9.59
CA LEU A 78 -11.84 0.28 -8.32
C LEU A 78 -10.58 1.14 -8.46
N ALA A 79 -10.48 2.19 -7.66
CA ALA A 79 -9.28 3.00 -7.57
C ALA A 79 -8.40 2.52 -6.42
N PHE A 80 -7.11 2.41 -6.68
CA PHE A 80 -6.08 2.12 -5.68
C PHE A 80 -5.22 3.38 -5.51
N PRO A 81 -5.55 4.30 -4.59
CA PRO A 81 -4.70 5.45 -4.32
C PRO A 81 -3.41 4.95 -3.66
N ALA A 82 -2.32 4.94 -4.42
CA ALA A 82 -0.98 4.77 -3.89
C ALA A 82 -0.43 6.14 -3.47
N HIS A 83 0.20 6.20 -2.31
CA HIS A 83 0.98 7.35 -1.88
C HIS A 83 2.40 6.88 -1.58
N ASP A 84 3.32 7.27 -2.46
CA ASP A 84 4.73 6.95 -2.35
C ASP A 84 5.42 8.16 -1.73
N HIS A 85 6.39 7.91 -0.86
CA HIS A 85 7.35 8.96 -0.54
C HIS A 85 8.77 8.43 -0.72
N LEU A 86 9.51 9.14 -1.59
CA LEU A 86 10.94 8.99 -1.83
C LEU A 86 11.61 10.21 -1.20
N GLY A 87 11.53 10.32 0.11
CA GLY A 87 12.15 11.42 0.86
C GLY A 87 13.32 10.90 1.67
N LEU A 88 14.54 11.29 1.30
CA LEU A 88 15.68 11.33 2.23
C LEU A 88 15.25 12.20 3.42
N GLN A 89 14.79 11.60 4.51
CA GLN A 89 14.74 12.29 5.79
C GLN A 89 16.18 12.30 6.33
N LEU A 90 16.84 13.45 6.14
CA LEU A 90 17.99 13.88 6.93
C LEU A 90 17.56 14.10 8.38
#